data_AF-A0A5K1FTK4-F1
#
_entry.id   AF-A0A5K1FTK4-F1
#
_cell.length_a   1.000
_cell.length_b   1.000
_cell.length_c   1.000
_cell.angle_alpha   90.00
_cell.angle_beta   90.00
_cell.angle_gamma   90.00
#
_symmetry.space_group_name_H-M   'P 1'
#
loop_
_entity.id
_entity.type
_entity.pdbx_description
1 polymer ?
#
loop_
_entity_poly.entity_id
_entity_poly.type
_entity_poly.pdbx_seq_one_letter_code
_entity_poly.pdbx_strand_id
1 'polypeptide(L)' 'RIIWLGDLNYRISLPDPETRSLVERHEWDTLHENDQ' A
#
# COMPACT_ATOMS: atom_id res chain seq x y z
N ARG A 1 7.99 26.49 7.68
CA ARG A 1 8.00 25.24 6.89
C ARG A 1 7.31 24.19 7.76
N ILE A 2 6.20 23.61 7.30
CA ILE A 2 5.44 22.64 8.09
C ILE A 2 5.89 21.24 7.67
N ILE A 3 6.18 20.40 8.66
CA ILE A 3 6.52 18.99 8.45
C ILE A 3 5.36 18.20 9.08
N TRP A 4 4.74 17.34 8.27
CA TRP A 4 3.64 16.50 8.71
C TRP A 4 4.05 15.03 8.58
N LEU A 5 4.09 14.34 9.72
CA LEU A 5 4.50 12.96 9.86
C LEU A 5 3.64 12.31 10.94
N GLY A 6 3.50 11.00 10.88
CA GLY A 6 2.75 10.21 11.85
C GLY A 6 2.35 8.87 11.24
N ASP A 7 1.66 8.05 12.03
CA ASP A 7 0.92 6.92 11.49
C ASP A 7 -0.37 7.43 10.85
N LEU A 8 -0.32 7.63 9.54
CA LEU A 8 -1.42 8.16 8.76
C LEU A 8 -2.52 7.11 8.51
N ASN A 9 -2.27 5.83 8.81
CA ASN A 9 -3.23 4.72 8.67
C ASN A 9 -3.83 4.55 7.25
N TYR A 10 -3.11 4.95 6.20
CA TYR A 10 -3.45 4.60 4.82
C TYR A 10 -3.31 3.08 4.59
N ARG A 11 -4.21 2.52 3.78
CA ARG A 11 -4.28 1.09 3.51
C ARG A 11 -4.39 0.83 2.02
N ILE A 12 -3.85 -0.29 1.58
CA ILE A 12 -4.01 -0.76 0.20
C ILE A 12 -5.46 -1.19 -0.03
N SER A 13 -6.11 -0.65 -1.05
CA SER A 13 -7.52 -0.90 -1.40
C SER A 13 -7.72 -2.18 -2.21
N LEU A 14 -7.12 -3.29 -1.77
CA LEU A 14 -7.21 -4.60 -2.41
C LEU A 14 -7.63 -5.70 -1.41
N PRO A 15 -8.30 -6.78 -1.87
CA PRO A 15 -8.55 -7.97 -1.06
C PRO A 15 -7.25 -8.59 -0.54
N ASP A 16 -7.25 -9.05 0.71
CA ASP A 16 -6.08 -9.67 1.36
C ASP A 16 -5.41 -10.81 0.54
N PRO A 17 -6.14 -11.74 -0.11
CA PRO A 17 -5.51 -12.76 -0.95
C PRO A 17 -4.75 -12.19 -2.14
N GLU A 18 -5.26 -11.11 -2.74
CA GLU A 18 -4.66 -10.44 -3.89
C GLU A 18 -3.42 -9.64 -3.46
N THR A 19 -3.54 -8.87 -2.38
CA THR A 19 -2.43 -8.14 -1.77
C THR A 19 -1.27 -9.07 -1.42
N ARG A 20 -1.55 -10.23 -0.81
CA ARG A 20 -0.50 -11.22 -0.47
C ARG A 20 0.20 -11.79 -1.69
N SER A 21 -0.55 -12.14 -2.73
CA SER A 21 0.00 -12.63 -3.99
C SER A 21 0.91 -11.60 -4.67
N LEU A 22 0.56 -10.33 -4.63
CA LEU A 22 1.39 -9.23 -5.16
C LEU A 22 2.69 -9.04 -4.36
N VAL A 23 2.60 -9.12 -3.03
CA VAL A 23 3.76 -9.05 -2.13
C VAL A 23 4.73 -10.21 -2.41
N GLU A 24 4.23 -11.45 -2.53
CA GLU A 24 5.05 -12.63 -2.84
C GLU A 24 5.78 -12.51 -4.17
N ARG A 25 5.15 -11.86 -5.16
CA ARG A 25 5.70 -11.61 -6.50
C ARG A 25 6.56 -10.36 -6.60
N HIS A 26 6.69 -9.59 -5.52
CA HIS A 26 7.40 -8.30 -5.49
C HIS A 26 6.84 -7.28 -6.50
N GLU A 27 5.53 -7.33 -6.78
CA GLU A 27 4.84 -6.40 -7.69
C GLU A 27 4.45 -5.11 -6.95
N TRP A 28 5.48 -4.33 -6.59
CA TRP A 28 5.32 -3.12 -5.77
C TRP A 28 4.57 -1.99 -6.47
N ASP A 29 4.75 -1.85 -7.78
CA ASP A 29 4.09 -0.79 -8.56
C ASP A 29 2.56 -0.95 -8.47
N THR A 30 2.04 -2.17 -8.63
CA THR A 30 0.62 -2.49 -8.51
C THR A 30 0.08 -2.22 -7.11
N LEU A 31 0.87 -2.51 -6.06
CA LEU A 31 0.48 -2.22 -4.67
C LEU A 31 0.40 -0.71 -4.43
N HIS A 32 1.35 0.06 -4.96
CA HIS A 32 1.40 1.51 -4.84
C HIS A 32 0.24 2.20 -5.59
N GLU A 33 -0.18 1.67 -6.75
CA GLU A 33 -1.36 2.16 -7.47
C GLU A 33 -2.67 2.04 -6.67
N ASN A 34 -2.71 1.14 -5.68
CA ASN A 34 -3.88 0.89 -4.84
C ASN A 34 -3.75 1.47 -3.42
N ASP A 35 -2.69 2.24 -3.13
CA ASP A 35 -2.55 2.99 -1.89
C ASP A 35 -3.58 4.14 -1.82
N GLN A 36 -4.08 4.43 -0.61
CA GLN A 36 -5.18 5.38 -0.37
C GLN A 36 -4.76 6.84 -0.26
#